data_AF-A0A525VQ71-F1
#
_entry.id   AF-A0A525VQ71-F1
#
_cell.length_a   1.000
_cell.length_b   1.000
_cell.length_c   1.000
_cell.angle_alpha   90.00
_cell.angle_beta   90.00
_cell.angle_gamma   90.00
#
_symmetry.space_group_name_H-M   'P 1'
#
loop_
_entity.id
_entity.type
_entity.pdbx_description
1 polymer ?
#
loop_
_entity_poly.entity_id
_entity_poly.type
_entity_poly.pdbx_seq_one_letter_code
_entity_poly.pdbx_strand_id
1 'polypeptide(L)'
;MPDLPDELIRANTILGEYVAIHDAIFKFSWRRTLPIPGIFKATDFGAHFKDLNRLASKLAPLSLALKTQSGSLEGSHQYAEALLEAIQALREICKRFHEKSQGDLSKYPMAEYNANLKVYESLMNTCQELGAALNQRLHDDSAQPES
;
A
#
# COMPACT_ATOMS: atom_id res chain seq x y z
N MET A 1 2.26 7.41 -26.29
CA MET A 1 2.45 7.03 -24.87
C MET A 1 3.68 6.16 -24.87
N PRO A 2 4.73 6.45 -24.08
CA PRO A 2 5.88 5.54 -24.02
C PRO A 2 5.39 4.15 -23.63
N ASP A 3 5.95 3.11 -24.24
CA ASP A 3 5.69 1.72 -23.85
C ASP A 3 6.22 1.55 -22.42
N LEU A 4 5.30 1.63 -21.46
CA LEU A 4 5.62 1.37 -20.06
C LEU A 4 5.96 -0.11 -19.90
N PRO A 5 6.99 -0.46 -19.12
CA PRO A 5 7.27 -1.84 -18.75
C PRO A 5 6.01 -2.53 -18.21
N ASP A 6 5.74 -3.76 -18.67
CA ASP A 6 4.60 -4.57 -18.22
C ASP A 6 4.54 -4.69 -16.69
N GLU A 7 5.70 -4.72 -16.05
CA GLU A 7 5.87 -4.74 -14.60
C GLU A 7 5.29 -3.50 -13.92
N LEU A 8 5.49 -2.31 -14.50
CA LEU A 8 4.95 -1.04 -13.99
C LEU A 8 3.42 -0.97 -14.16
N ILE A 9 2.90 -1.48 -15.28
CA ILE A 9 1.44 -1.57 -15.50
C ILE A 9 0.79 -2.49 -14.46
N ARG A 10 1.43 -3.64 -14.18
CA ARG A 10 0.97 -4.58 -13.15
C ARG A 10 1.08 -3.99 -11.75
N ALA A 11 2.17 -3.28 -11.43
CA ALA A 11 2.33 -2.57 -10.16
C ALA A 11 1.24 -1.51 -9.96
N ASN A 12 0.89 -0.76 -11.02
CA ASN A 12 -0.20 0.22 -10.97
C ASN A 12 -1.58 -0.44 -10.76
N THR A 13 -1.80 -1.63 -11.31
CA THR A 13 -3.02 -2.41 -11.04
C THR A 13 -3.10 -2.81 -9.55
N ILE A 14 -1.98 -3.24 -8.97
CA ILE A 14 -1.87 -3.56 -7.53
C ILE A 14 -2.12 -2.31 -6.68
N LEU A 15 -1.60 -1.14 -7.08
CA LEU A 15 -1.86 0.13 -6.42
C LEU A 15 -3.36 0.43 -6.36
N GLY A 16 -4.09 0.22 -7.47
CA GLY A 16 -5.54 0.41 -7.51
C GLY A 16 -6.29 -0.50 -6.51
N GLU A 17 -5.94 -1.79 -6.46
CA GLU A 17 -6.50 -2.72 -5.47
C GLU A 17 -6.16 -2.30 -4.03
N TYR A 18 -4.92 -1.86 -3.80
CA TYR A 18 -4.45 -1.39 -2.51
C TYR A 18 -5.20 -0.14 -2.03
N VAL A 19 -5.37 0.86 -2.88
CA VAL A 19 -6.12 2.10 -2.55
C VAL A 19 -7.56 1.77 -2.18
N ALA A 20 -8.20 0.82 -2.87
CA ALA A 20 -9.55 0.39 -2.52
C ALA A 20 -9.64 -0.21 -1.11
N ILE A 21 -8.65 -1.03 -0.71
CA ILE A 21 -8.56 -1.59 0.65
C ILE A 21 -8.28 -0.49 1.67
N HIS A 22 -7.34 0.40 1.38
CA HIS A 22 -7.01 1.55 2.22
C HIS A 22 -8.24 2.41 2.50
N ASP A 23 -8.96 2.80 1.44
CA ASP A 23 -10.19 3.56 1.55
C ASP A 23 -11.26 2.80 2.36
N ALA A 24 -11.41 1.49 2.14
CA ALA A 24 -12.36 0.70 2.92
C ALA A 24 -12.06 0.73 4.43
N ILE A 25 -10.78 0.73 4.82
CA ILE A 25 -10.35 0.77 6.23
C ILE A 25 -10.50 2.18 6.82
N PHE A 26 -10.02 3.22 6.12
CA PHE A 26 -9.85 4.56 6.69
C PHE A 26 -10.95 5.56 6.31
N LYS A 27 -11.53 5.49 5.11
CA LYS A 27 -12.56 6.45 4.64
C LYS A 27 -13.84 6.41 5.47
N PHE A 28 -14.19 5.25 6.00
CA PHE A 28 -15.31 5.07 6.93
C PHE A 28 -14.95 5.40 8.38
N SER A 29 -13.69 5.14 8.79
CA SER A 29 -13.21 5.35 10.16
C SER A 29 -12.87 6.81 10.50
N TRP A 30 -12.59 7.66 9.51
CA TRP A 30 -12.27 9.08 9.75
C TRP A 30 -13.49 9.97 10.03
N ARG A 31 -14.69 9.59 9.57
CA ARG A 31 -15.90 10.42 9.79
C ARG A 31 -16.58 10.20 11.14
N ARG A 32 -16.16 9.23 11.95
CA ARG A 32 -16.84 8.94 13.22
C ARG A 32 -15.85 8.58 14.33
N THR A 33 -15.64 9.57 15.18
CA THR A 33 -15.39 9.40 16.61
C THR A 33 -16.13 8.16 17.14
N LEU A 34 -15.34 7.16 17.58
CA LEU A 34 -15.70 5.99 18.39
C LEU A 34 -16.95 5.18 17.96
N PRO A 35 -16.81 3.90 17.57
CA PRO A 35 -17.94 3.09 17.13
C PRO A 35 -18.93 2.83 18.28
N ILE A 36 -20.20 3.23 18.08
CA ILE A 36 -21.34 2.81 18.90
C ILE A 36 -21.60 1.32 18.60
N PRO A 37 -21.58 0.42 19.60
CA PRO A 37 -21.87 -1.00 19.41
C PRO A 37 -23.27 -1.22 18.79
N GLY A 38 -23.36 -2.05 17.75
CA GLY A 38 -24.64 -2.58 17.22
C GLY A 38 -25.18 -1.94 15.93
N ILE A 39 -24.64 -0.83 15.45
CA ILE A 39 -25.15 -0.13 14.24
C ILE A 39 -24.14 -0.14 13.08
N PHE A 40 -22.84 -0.25 13.37
CA PHE A 40 -21.80 -0.26 12.36
C PHE A 40 -21.48 -1.67 11.88
N LYS A 41 -21.46 -1.84 10.56
CA LYS A 41 -20.85 -3.03 9.94
C LYS A 41 -19.39 -3.04 10.36
N ALA A 42 -19.01 -4.02 11.19
CA ALA A 42 -17.63 -4.15 11.64
C ALA A 42 -16.72 -4.30 10.40
N THR A 43 -15.63 -3.54 10.35
CA THR A 43 -14.60 -3.72 9.34
C THR A 43 -14.06 -5.15 9.46
N ASP A 44 -14.14 -5.93 8.38
CA ASP A 44 -13.60 -7.29 8.36
C ASP A 44 -12.08 -7.23 8.12
N PHE A 45 -11.35 -6.99 9.20
CA PHE A 45 -9.89 -6.96 9.18
C PHE A 45 -9.27 -8.31 8.79
N GLY A 46 -10.00 -9.42 8.95
CA GLY A 46 -9.56 -10.74 8.52
C GLY A 46 -9.57 -10.87 7.00
N ALA A 47 -10.61 -10.39 6.34
CA ALA A 47 -10.67 -10.30 4.87
C ALA A 47 -9.57 -9.37 4.32
N HIS A 48 -9.45 -8.15 4.87
CA HIS A 48 -8.41 -7.21 4.43
C HIS A 48 -6.98 -7.74 4.65
N PHE A 49 -6.72 -8.45 5.75
CA PHE A 49 -5.44 -9.13 5.95
C PHE A 49 -5.11 -10.11 4.81
N LYS A 50 -6.08 -10.94 4.39
CA LYS A 50 -5.90 -11.90 3.29
C LYS A 50 -5.68 -11.18 1.96
N ASP A 51 -6.44 -10.13 1.68
CA ASP A 51 -6.32 -9.34 0.46
C ASP A 51 -4.95 -8.66 0.38
N LEU A 52 -4.49 -8.00 1.47
CA LEU A 52 -3.18 -7.37 1.54
C LEU A 52 -2.04 -8.40 1.44
N ASN A 53 -2.21 -9.58 2.03
CA ASN A 53 -1.26 -10.67 1.87
C ASN A 53 -1.13 -11.11 0.40
N ARG A 54 -2.27 -11.24 -0.31
CA ARG A 54 -2.29 -11.53 -1.74
C ARG A 54 -1.59 -10.46 -2.55
N LEU A 55 -1.85 -9.17 -2.27
CA LEU A 55 -1.20 -8.06 -2.96
C LEU A 55 0.32 -8.06 -2.74
N ALA A 56 0.77 -8.25 -1.49
CA ALA A 56 2.19 -8.34 -1.17
C ALA A 56 2.88 -9.48 -1.93
N SER A 57 2.25 -10.66 -1.99
CA SER A 57 2.79 -11.81 -2.75
C SER A 57 2.84 -11.56 -4.26
N LYS A 58 1.93 -10.76 -4.83
CA LYS A 58 1.99 -10.37 -6.25
C LYS A 58 3.05 -9.29 -6.52
N LEU A 59 3.23 -8.34 -5.61
CA LEU A 59 4.12 -7.20 -5.80
C LEU A 59 5.59 -7.55 -5.56
N ALA A 60 5.88 -8.46 -4.62
CA ALA A 60 7.24 -8.90 -4.32
C ALA A 60 8.05 -9.38 -5.56
N PRO A 61 7.54 -10.29 -6.42
CA PRO A 61 8.27 -10.70 -7.61
C PRO A 61 8.39 -9.56 -8.65
N LEU A 62 7.42 -8.64 -8.73
CA LEU A 62 7.49 -7.48 -9.62
C LEU A 62 8.58 -6.50 -9.17
N SER A 63 8.67 -6.22 -7.87
CA SER A 63 9.73 -5.35 -7.32
C SER A 63 11.11 -5.95 -7.60
N LEU A 64 11.27 -7.27 -7.45
CA LEU A 64 12.51 -7.96 -7.79
C LEU A 64 12.83 -7.88 -9.29
N ALA A 65 11.83 -8.08 -10.16
CA ALA A 65 12.00 -7.97 -11.61
C ALA A 65 12.49 -6.57 -12.01
N LEU A 66 11.82 -5.52 -11.50
CA LEU A 66 12.18 -4.11 -11.72
C LEU A 66 13.60 -3.76 -11.27
N LYS A 67 14.12 -4.45 -10.24
CA LYS A 67 15.51 -4.29 -9.77
C LYS A 67 16.53 -4.86 -10.76
N THR A 68 16.19 -5.98 -11.38
CA THR A 68 17.11 -6.77 -12.21
C THR A 68 17.04 -6.42 -13.70
N GLN A 69 15.96 -5.80 -14.15
CA GLN A 69 15.72 -5.51 -15.55
C GLN A 69 16.52 -4.29 -16.01
N SER A 70 17.44 -4.51 -16.96
CA SER A 70 18.13 -3.43 -17.65
C SER A 70 17.13 -2.65 -18.51
N GLY A 71 17.12 -1.32 -18.39
CA GLY A 71 16.14 -0.45 -19.06
C GLY A 71 14.85 -0.21 -18.27
N SER A 72 14.78 -0.71 -17.03
CA SER A 72 13.72 -0.30 -16.10
C SER A 72 13.82 1.19 -15.80
N LEU A 73 12.68 1.89 -15.77
CA LEU A 73 12.63 3.31 -15.47
C LEU A 73 13.27 3.56 -14.10
N GLU A 74 14.24 4.48 -14.04
CA GLU A 74 14.97 4.75 -12.81
C GLU A 74 13.99 5.25 -11.73
N GLY A 75 14.04 4.62 -10.55
CA GLY A 75 13.11 4.87 -9.43
C GLY A 75 11.94 3.90 -9.34
N SER A 76 11.66 3.11 -10.38
CA SER A 76 10.55 2.15 -10.40
C SER A 76 10.68 1.04 -9.36
N HIS A 77 11.88 0.49 -9.16
CA HIS A 77 12.14 -0.51 -8.13
C HIS A 77 11.93 0.07 -6.73
N GLN A 78 12.50 1.25 -6.46
CA GLN A 78 12.36 1.93 -5.17
C GLN A 78 10.88 2.20 -4.87
N TYR A 79 10.12 2.66 -5.87
CA TYR A 79 8.68 2.86 -5.73
C TYR A 79 7.93 1.56 -5.42
N ALA A 80 8.20 0.48 -6.16
CA ALA A 80 7.56 -0.81 -5.95
C ALA A 80 7.93 -1.45 -4.59
N GLU A 81 9.17 -1.27 -4.14
CA GLU A 81 9.65 -1.69 -2.82
C GLU A 81 8.95 -0.91 -1.70
N ALA A 82 8.92 0.43 -1.78
CA ALA A 82 8.21 1.24 -0.81
C ALA A 82 6.70 0.88 -0.73
N LEU A 83 6.06 0.66 -1.88
CA LEU A 83 4.66 0.22 -1.94
C LEU A 83 4.45 -1.15 -1.27
N LEU A 84 5.39 -2.07 -1.46
CA LEU A 84 5.37 -3.38 -0.81
C LEU A 84 5.47 -3.24 0.72
N GLU A 85 6.38 -2.39 1.21
CA GLU A 85 6.53 -2.11 2.65
C GLU A 85 5.24 -1.50 3.23
N ALA A 86 4.62 -0.54 2.54
CA ALA A 86 3.36 0.06 2.96
C ALA A 86 2.21 -0.97 3.04
N ILE A 87 2.09 -1.85 2.03
CA ILE A 87 1.11 -2.96 2.03
C ILE A 87 1.37 -3.91 3.22
N GLN A 88 2.64 -4.23 3.50
CA GLN A 88 3.00 -5.12 4.62
C GLN A 88 2.71 -4.48 5.98
N ALA A 89 2.97 -3.19 6.14
CA ALA A 89 2.64 -2.45 7.37
C ALA A 89 1.13 -2.42 7.61
N LEU A 90 0.32 -2.11 6.59
CA LEU A 90 -1.14 -2.13 6.71
C LEU A 90 -1.68 -3.54 6.98
N ARG A 91 -1.06 -4.57 6.38
CA ARG A 91 -1.38 -5.97 6.64
C ARG A 91 -1.17 -6.34 8.10
N GLU A 92 -0.06 -5.91 8.71
CA GLU A 92 0.20 -6.18 10.13
C GLU A 92 -0.84 -5.49 11.02
N ILE A 93 -1.20 -4.23 10.74
CA ILE A 93 -2.29 -3.53 11.44
C ILE A 93 -3.61 -4.33 11.35
N CYS A 94 -3.97 -4.81 10.15
CA CYS A 94 -5.17 -5.62 9.95
C CYS A 94 -5.11 -6.94 10.72
N LYS A 95 -3.97 -7.63 10.70
CA LYS A 95 -3.75 -8.86 11.45
C LYS A 95 -3.98 -8.65 12.95
N ARG A 96 -3.39 -7.59 13.53
CA ARG A 96 -3.54 -7.27 14.96
C ARG A 96 -4.98 -6.93 15.34
N PHE A 97 -5.69 -6.17 14.51
CA PHE A 97 -7.11 -5.92 14.72
C PHE A 97 -7.96 -7.18 14.60
N HIS A 98 -7.63 -8.07 13.65
CA HIS A 98 -8.30 -9.36 13.53
C HIS A 98 -8.08 -10.21 14.79
N GLU A 99 -6.85 -10.36 15.26
CA GLU A 99 -6.52 -11.08 16.50
C GLU A 99 -7.24 -10.50 17.72
N LYS A 100 -7.32 -9.17 17.83
CA LYS A 100 -8.09 -8.47 18.87
C LYS A 100 -9.59 -8.78 18.81
N SER A 101 -10.15 -8.85 17.60
CA SER A 101 -11.57 -9.18 17.39
C SER A 101 -11.93 -10.62 17.78
N GLN A 102 -10.95 -11.54 17.83
CA GLN A 102 -11.13 -12.94 18.21
C GLN A 102 -11.14 -13.18 19.73
N GLY A 103 -11.20 -12.12 20.55
CA GLY A 103 -11.56 -12.24 21.97
C GLY A 103 -10.48 -11.84 22.98
N ASP A 104 -9.33 -11.32 22.54
CA ASP A 104 -8.33 -10.78 23.45
C ASP A 104 -8.08 -9.29 23.18
N LEU A 105 -8.83 -8.47 23.92
CA LEU A 105 -8.80 -7.01 23.82
C LEU A 105 -7.44 -6.40 24.21
N SER A 106 -6.58 -7.16 24.89
CA SER A 106 -5.24 -6.73 25.32
C SER A 106 -4.17 -6.89 24.25
N LYS A 107 -4.42 -7.70 23.20
CA LYS A 107 -3.42 -8.04 22.15
C LYS A 107 -2.99 -6.89 21.23
N TYR A 108 -3.74 -5.79 21.23
CA TYR A 108 -3.35 -4.62 20.45
C TYR A 108 -3.69 -3.34 21.22
N PRO A 109 -2.80 -2.92 22.15
CA PRO A 109 -2.92 -1.68 22.90
C PRO A 109 -2.89 -0.47 21.96
N MET A 110 -3.55 0.62 22.39
CA MET A 110 -3.62 1.85 21.58
C MET A 110 -2.23 2.45 21.28
N ALA A 111 -1.27 2.30 22.21
CA ALA A 111 0.10 2.77 22.01
C ALA A 111 0.81 2.02 20.86
N GLU A 112 0.65 0.69 20.79
CA GLU A 112 1.21 -0.13 19.70
C GLU A 112 0.52 0.19 18.37
N TYR A 113 -0.81 0.41 18.38
CA TYR A 113 -1.53 0.87 17.21
C TYR A 113 -1.01 2.21 16.68
N ASN A 114 -0.83 3.21 17.55
CA ASN A 114 -0.31 4.51 17.14
C ASN A 114 1.12 4.42 16.60
N ALA A 115 1.95 3.55 17.18
CA ALA A 115 3.31 3.32 16.68
C ALA A 115 3.29 2.70 15.27
N ASN A 116 2.49 1.65 15.06
CA ASN A 116 2.33 1.01 13.76
C ASN A 116 1.73 1.96 12.73
N LEU A 117 0.75 2.77 13.12
CA LEU A 117 0.15 3.78 12.25
C LEU A 117 1.17 4.82 11.81
N LYS A 118 2.02 5.29 12.72
CA LYS A 118 3.10 6.25 12.39
C LYS A 118 4.11 5.66 11.40
N VAL A 119 4.48 4.39 11.57
CA VAL A 119 5.37 3.68 10.61
C VAL A 119 4.68 3.61 9.25
N TYR A 120 3.41 3.19 9.22
CA TYR A 120 2.61 3.11 8.01
C TYR A 120 2.49 4.47 7.29
N GLU A 121 2.19 5.55 8.02
CA GLU A 121 2.09 6.91 7.47
C GLU A 121 3.43 7.37 6.87
N SER A 122 4.55 7.07 7.53
CA SER A 122 5.89 7.38 7.00
C SER A 122 6.15 6.66 5.68
N LEU A 123 5.81 5.37 5.60
CA LEU A 123 5.97 4.58 4.37
C LEU A 123 5.08 5.10 3.24
N MET A 124 3.84 5.52 3.56
CA MET A 124 2.94 6.14 2.58
C MET A 124 3.49 7.46 2.03
N ASN A 125 4.09 8.29 2.88
CA ASN A 125 4.73 9.53 2.43
C ASN A 125 5.91 9.21 1.48
N THR A 126 6.76 8.24 1.82
CA THR A 126 7.84 7.81 0.94
C THR A 126 7.33 7.26 -0.39
N CYS A 127 6.25 6.47 -0.38
CA CYS A 127 5.60 6.00 -1.62
C CYS A 127 5.11 7.16 -2.49
N GLN A 128 4.52 8.19 -1.89
CA GLN A 128 4.01 9.36 -2.59
C GLN A 128 5.15 10.18 -3.22
N GLU A 129 6.24 10.40 -2.48
CA GLU A 129 7.42 11.11 -2.97
C GLU A 129 8.06 10.38 -4.16
N LEU A 130 8.27 9.06 -4.03
CA LEU A 130 8.82 8.23 -5.11
C LEU A 130 7.88 8.17 -6.32
N GLY A 131 6.56 8.06 -6.10
CA GLY A 131 5.57 8.06 -7.17
C GLY A 131 5.52 9.40 -7.91
N ALA A 132 5.62 10.53 -7.19
CA ALA A 132 5.70 11.85 -7.79
C ALA A 132 6.96 12.01 -8.64
N ALA A 133 8.11 11.58 -8.14
CA ALA A 133 9.36 11.59 -8.89
C ALA A 133 9.30 10.71 -10.15
N LEU A 134 8.68 9.53 -10.06
CA LEU A 134 8.49 8.63 -11.19
C LEU A 134 7.59 9.25 -12.27
N ASN A 135 6.49 9.89 -11.86
CA ASN A 135 5.58 10.59 -12.77
C ASN A 135 6.25 11.76 -13.49
N GLN A 136 7.11 12.52 -12.80
CA GLN A 136 7.89 13.60 -13.42
C GLN A 136 8.81 13.06 -14.52
N ARG A 137 9.54 11.98 -14.24
CA ARG A 137 10.44 11.35 -15.21
C ARG A 137 9.71 10.82 -16.44
N LEU A 138 8.53 10.22 -16.26
CA LEU A 138 7.69 9.78 -17.37
C LEU A 138 7.26 10.95 -18.27
N HIS A 139 7.02 12.11 -17.68
CA HIS A 139 6.68 13.32 -18.42
C HIS A 139 7.91 13.87 -19.17
N ASP A 140 9.08 13.89 -18.54
CA ASP A 140 10.32 14.39 -19.14
C ASP A 140 10.82 13.51 -20.29
N ASP A 141 10.78 12.18 -20.15
CA ASP A 141 11.13 11.22 -21.22
C ASP A 141 10.20 11.35 -22.43
N SER A 142 8.94 11.73 -22.21
CA SER A 142 7.98 11.97 -23.30
C SER A 142 8.15 13.32 -24.00
N ALA A 143 8.97 14.22 -23.44
CA ALA A 143 9.19 15.57 -23.92
C ALA A 143 10.53 15.76 -24.67
N GLN A 144 11.37 14.73 -24.79
CA GLN A 144 12.53 14.75 -25.69
C GLN A 144 12.15 14.23 -27.09
N PRO A 145 11.91 15.12 -28.08
CA PRO A 145 11.96 14.70 -29.49
C PRO A 145 13.41 14.38 -29.85
N GLU A 146 13.59 13.27 -30.56
CA GLU A 146 14.87 12.83 -31.14
C GLU A 146 15.58 14.01 -31.83
N SER A 147 16.83 14.27 -31.42
CA SER A 147 17.74 15.21 -32.08
C SER A 147 18.77 14.47 -32.91
#